data_AF-K9VAF5-F1
#
_entry.id   AF-K9VAF5-F1
#
_cell.length_a   1.000
_cell.length_b   1.000
_cell.length_c   1.000
_cell.angle_alpha   90.00
_cell.angle_beta   90.00
_cell.angle_gamma   90.00
#
_symmetry.space_group_name_H-M   'P 1'
#
loop_
_entity.id
_entity.type
_entity.pdbx_description
1 polymer ?
#
loop_
_entity_poly.entity_id
_entity_poly.type
_entity_poly.pdbx_seq_one_letter_code
_entity_poly.pdbx_strand_id
1 'polypeptide(L)'
;MSKKKPLSKIVPSQPKPPESLGFSFKYLQTQNEKFSIRDRDPNYFTAFLERLRDLSTLTAQEIKMNRSQSLRCHPIKWRETTEPNGFGIPNEKELVTIPYQFSLSTNEHGRVHGFFIEDLFYIVWLDPNHNLYQ
;
A
#
# COMPACT_ATOMS: atom_id res chain seq x y z
N MET A 1 -21.52 -52.02 23.67
CA MET A 1 -22.36 -50.89 23.20
C MET A 1 -21.43 -49.72 22.87
N SER A 2 -21.21 -49.42 21.58
CA SER A 2 -20.33 -48.31 21.16
C SER A 2 -21.15 -47.04 20.94
N LYS A 3 -20.85 -45.97 21.69
CA LYS A 3 -21.56 -44.69 21.59
C LYS A 3 -21.12 -43.97 20.31
N LYS A 4 -22.05 -43.75 19.36
CA LYS A 4 -21.80 -42.89 18.18
C LYS A 4 -21.56 -41.46 18.64
N LYS A 5 -20.42 -40.88 18.23
CA LYS A 5 -20.05 -39.47 18.43
C LYS A 5 -20.95 -38.62 17.52
N PRO A 6 -21.56 -37.52 18.01
CA PRO A 6 -22.44 -36.71 17.18
C PRO A 6 -21.61 -35.98 16.11
N LEU A 7 -22.11 -35.99 14.87
CA LEU A 7 -21.56 -35.19 13.77
C LEU A 7 -21.76 -33.71 14.11
N SER A 8 -20.67 -32.97 14.23
CA SER A 8 -20.71 -31.51 14.36
C SER A 8 -21.32 -30.93 13.08
N LYS A 9 -22.38 -30.15 13.21
CA LYS A 9 -22.97 -29.39 12.09
C LYS A 9 -21.89 -28.46 11.53
N ILE A 10 -21.53 -28.64 10.27
CA ILE A 10 -20.71 -27.68 9.54
C ILE A 10 -21.57 -26.43 9.37
N VAL A 11 -21.29 -25.39 10.16
CA VAL A 11 -21.89 -24.08 9.96
C VAL A 11 -21.10 -23.42 8.82
N PRO A 12 -21.73 -23.03 7.71
CA PRO A 12 -21.06 -22.21 6.70
C PRO A 12 -20.55 -20.95 7.38
N SER A 13 -19.23 -20.75 7.42
CA SER A 13 -18.69 -19.46 7.83
C SER A 13 -19.17 -18.43 6.83
N GLN A 14 -19.95 -17.45 7.29
CA GLN A 14 -20.24 -16.26 6.50
C GLN A 14 -18.90 -15.68 6.04
N PRO A 15 -18.76 -15.26 4.76
CA PRO A 15 -17.55 -14.56 4.34
C PRO A 15 -17.35 -13.39 5.29
N LYS A 16 -16.17 -13.29 5.92
CA LYS A 16 -15.82 -12.03 6.59
C LYS A 16 -15.98 -10.93 5.54
N PRO A 17 -16.66 -9.82 5.84
CA PRO A 17 -16.61 -8.68 4.94
C PRO A 17 -15.13 -8.37 4.69
N PRO A 18 -14.72 -8.17 3.43
CA PRO A 18 -13.33 -7.87 3.13
C PRO A 18 -12.95 -6.65 3.97
N GLU A 19 -11.84 -6.76 4.71
CA GLU A 19 -11.42 -5.68 5.58
C GLU A 19 -11.02 -4.49 4.69
N SER A 20 -11.51 -3.31 5.05
CA SER A 20 -11.10 -2.07 4.39
C SER A 20 -9.58 -1.92 4.44
N LEU A 21 -8.99 -1.32 3.40
CA LEU A 21 -7.55 -1.09 3.36
C LEU A 21 -7.08 -0.33 4.59
N GLY A 22 -6.14 -0.93 5.33
CA GLY A 22 -5.38 -0.24 6.36
C GLY A 22 -4.01 0.22 5.87
N PHE A 23 -3.38 1.12 6.63
CA PHE A 23 -2.04 1.62 6.35
C PHE A 23 -1.10 1.34 7.51
N SER A 24 0.11 0.86 7.19
CA SER A 24 1.18 0.65 8.17
C SER A 24 2.37 1.55 7.88
N PHE A 25 2.87 2.20 8.92
CA PHE A 25 4.07 3.06 8.87
C PHE A 25 5.33 2.34 9.35
N LYS A 26 5.26 1.01 9.58
CA LYS A 26 6.36 0.21 10.14
C LYS A 26 7.68 0.37 9.37
N TYR A 27 7.62 0.54 8.05
CA TYR A 27 8.78 0.67 7.17
C TYR A 27 8.98 2.07 6.61
N LEU A 28 8.28 3.09 7.15
CA LEU A 28 8.40 4.46 6.67
C LEU A 28 9.84 4.98 6.89
N GLN A 29 10.52 5.35 5.80
CA GLN A 29 11.88 5.87 5.83
C GLN A 29 11.87 7.40 5.81
N THR A 30 11.76 8.04 6.97
CA THR A 30 11.71 9.52 7.08
C THR A 30 13.06 10.21 6.87
N GLN A 31 14.16 9.45 6.91
CA GLN A 31 15.53 9.96 6.75
C GLN A 31 16.10 9.75 5.35
N ASN A 32 15.29 9.24 4.41
CA ASN A 32 15.69 9.13 3.02
C ASN A 32 15.74 10.53 2.38
N GLU A 33 16.93 11.01 2.01
CA GLU A 33 17.10 12.35 1.45
C GLU A 33 16.42 12.51 0.09
N LYS A 34 16.42 11.45 -0.72
CA LYS A 34 15.80 11.45 -2.04
C LYS A 34 14.28 11.52 -1.98
N PHE A 35 13.67 10.84 -1.00
CA PHE A 35 12.22 10.83 -0.77
C PHE A 35 11.86 11.61 0.50
N SER A 36 12.46 12.78 0.66
CA SER A 36 12.29 13.60 1.86
C SER A 36 11.03 14.45 1.80
N ILE A 37 10.41 14.62 2.97
CA ILE A 37 9.26 15.51 3.21
C ILE A 37 9.60 16.70 4.11
N ARG A 38 10.88 16.92 4.44
CA ARG A 38 11.31 17.94 5.42
C ARG A 38 10.89 19.36 5.04
N ASP A 39 10.98 19.70 3.76
CA ASP A 39 10.67 21.04 3.24
C ASP A 39 9.30 21.09 2.57
N ARG A 40 8.31 20.34 3.10
CA ARG A 40 6.94 20.34 2.57
C ARG A 40 6.04 21.24 3.42
N ASP A 41 5.17 21.98 2.74
CA ASP A 41 4.16 22.79 3.39
C ASP A 41 3.03 21.91 3.97
N PRO A 42 2.20 22.46 4.88
CA PRO A 42 1.08 21.72 5.48
C PRO A 42 0.07 21.14 4.49
N ASN A 43 -0.12 21.75 3.31
CA ASN A 43 -1.08 21.26 2.32
C ASN A 43 -0.67 19.90 1.75
N TYR A 44 0.64 19.63 1.65
CA TYR A 44 1.12 18.30 1.28
C TYR A 44 0.60 17.23 2.27
N PHE A 45 0.65 17.52 3.56
CA PHE A 45 0.18 16.59 4.59
C PHE A 45 -1.34 16.48 4.61
N THR A 46 -2.07 17.56 4.36
CA THR A 46 -3.51 17.52 4.14
C THR A 46 -3.86 16.60 2.98
N ALA A 47 -3.24 16.80 1.81
CA ALA A 47 -3.46 15.95 0.63
C ALA A 47 -3.09 14.49 0.89
N PHE A 48 -2.03 14.23 1.65
CA PHE A 48 -1.65 12.89 2.07
C PHE A 48 -2.74 12.23 2.92
N LEU A 49 -3.22 12.90 3.97
CA LEU A 49 -4.26 12.37 4.86
C LEU A 49 -5.59 12.16 4.14
N GLU A 50 -5.99 13.10 3.28
CA GLU A 50 -7.19 12.97 2.44
C GLU A 50 -7.07 11.76 1.52
N ARG A 51 -5.90 11.56 0.91
CA ARG A 51 -5.70 10.41 0.03
C ARG A 51 -5.78 9.09 0.80
N LEU A 52 -5.20 9.01 2.00
CA LEU A 52 -5.31 7.81 2.85
C LEU A 52 -6.77 7.54 3.23
N ARG A 53 -7.52 8.58 3.65
CA ARG A 53 -8.94 8.48 3.97
C ARG A 53 -9.73 7.91 2.78
N ASP A 54 -9.56 8.49 1.60
CA ASP A 54 -10.32 8.08 0.42
C ASP A 54 -10.01 6.62 0.02
N LEU A 55 -8.73 6.24 0.05
CA LEU A 55 -8.32 4.86 -0.25
C LEU A 55 -8.73 3.85 0.83
N SER A 56 -8.87 4.25 2.09
CA SER A 56 -9.35 3.36 3.17
C SER A 56 -10.82 2.96 3.01
N THR A 57 -11.57 3.57 2.09
CA THR A 57 -12.93 3.14 1.77
C THR A 57 -12.98 1.92 0.84
N LEU A 58 -11.83 1.52 0.28
CA LEU A 58 -11.67 0.41 -0.65
C LEU A 58 -10.95 -0.75 0.02
N THR A 59 -11.13 -1.95 -0.53
CA THR A 59 -10.36 -3.14 -0.19
C THR A 59 -9.04 -3.19 -0.97
N ALA A 60 -8.05 -3.93 -0.48
CA ALA A 60 -6.80 -4.12 -1.21
C ALA A 60 -7.03 -4.81 -2.57
N GLN A 61 -8.03 -5.70 -2.65
CA GLN A 61 -8.41 -6.36 -3.90
C GLN A 61 -8.98 -5.37 -4.92
N GLU A 62 -9.91 -4.49 -4.50
CA GLU A 62 -10.47 -3.46 -5.39
C GLU A 62 -9.38 -2.55 -5.95
N ILE A 63 -8.41 -2.17 -5.12
CA ILE A 63 -7.29 -1.34 -5.56
C ILE A 63 -6.41 -2.06 -6.59
N LYS A 64 -6.10 -3.34 -6.37
CA LYS A 64 -5.26 -4.14 -7.27
C LYS A 64 -5.96 -4.47 -8.60
N MET A 65 -7.29 -4.65 -8.57
CA MET A 65 -8.10 -4.97 -9.76
C MET A 65 -8.48 -3.72 -10.55
N ASN A 66 -8.72 -2.60 -9.87
CA ASN A 66 -9.11 -1.34 -10.49
C ASN A 66 -7.88 -0.55 -10.97
N ARG A 67 -7.35 -0.96 -12.13
CA ARG A 67 -6.24 -0.28 -12.82
C ARG A 67 -6.64 1.01 -13.53
N SER A 68 -7.77 1.63 -13.16
CA SER A 68 -8.21 2.86 -13.80
C SER A 68 -7.18 3.98 -13.61
N GLN A 69 -7.05 4.83 -14.63
CA GLN A 69 -6.19 6.03 -14.54
C GLN A 69 -6.63 7.00 -13.44
N SER A 70 -7.87 6.89 -12.93
CA SER A 70 -8.36 7.71 -11.83
C SER A 70 -7.84 7.24 -10.48
N LEU A 71 -7.69 5.93 -10.26
CA LEU A 71 -7.16 5.40 -9.00
C LEU A 71 -5.65 5.66 -8.87
N ARG A 72 -4.94 5.71 -10.00
CA ARG A 72 -3.48 5.96 -10.07
C ARG A 72 -2.65 5.05 -9.15
N CYS A 73 -3.20 3.92 -8.74
CA CYS A 73 -2.53 2.93 -7.94
C CYS A 73 -2.06 1.80 -8.85
N HIS A 74 -0.75 1.58 -8.93
CA HIS A 74 -0.19 0.58 -9.83
C HIS A 74 1.15 0.02 -9.35
N PRO A 75 1.53 -1.18 -9.84
CA PRO A 75 2.81 -1.78 -9.50
C PRO A 75 4.00 -0.91 -9.92
N ILE A 76 5.05 -0.94 -9.12
CA ILE A 76 6.36 -0.37 -9.46
C ILE A 76 7.17 -1.41 -10.24
N LYS A 77 7.87 -0.96 -11.29
CA LYS A 77 8.82 -1.80 -12.02
C LYS A 77 10.23 -1.33 -11.73
N TRP A 78 10.91 -1.92 -10.75
CA TRP A 78 12.22 -1.45 -10.27
C TRP A 78 13.26 -1.21 -11.36
N ARG A 79 13.32 -2.06 -12.37
CA ARG A 79 14.25 -1.90 -13.51
C ARG A 79 14.05 -0.59 -14.31
N GLU A 80 12.88 0.05 -14.16
CA GLU A 80 12.48 1.29 -14.85
C GLU A 80 12.54 2.48 -13.87
N THR A 81 13.09 2.31 -12.67
CA THR A 81 13.21 3.36 -11.66
C THR A 81 14.67 3.70 -11.39
N THR A 82 14.86 4.80 -10.69
CA THR A 82 16.14 5.20 -10.11
C THR A 82 16.54 4.37 -8.89
N GLU A 83 15.75 3.36 -8.51
CA GLU A 83 15.96 2.45 -7.37
C GLU A 83 15.80 0.98 -7.81
N PRO A 84 16.71 0.47 -8.66
CA PRO A 84 16.57 -0.87 -9.25
C PRO A 84 16.66 -2.02 -8.24
N ASN A 85 17.20 -1.73 -7.05
CA ASN A 85 17.41 -2.72 -5.98
C ASN A 85 16.25 -2.78 -4.97
N GLY A 86 15.20 -1.99 -5.16
CA GLY A 86 14.04 -1.96 -4.28
C GLY A 86 14.16 -0.96 -3.13
N PHE A 87 13.36 -1.18 -2.09
CA PHE A 87 13.19 -0.28 -0.95
C PHE A 87 14.38 -0.25 0.03
N GLY A 88 15.20 -1.30 0.04
CA GLY A 88 16.29 -1.46 1.00
C GLY A 88 15.81 -1.76 2.42
N ILE A 89 14.65 -2.40 2.58
CA ILE A 89 14.11 -2.78 3.91
C ILE A 89 14.58 -4.19 4.33
N PRO A 90 14.63 -4.50 5.64
CA PRO A 90 14.96 -5.84 6.10
C PRO A 90 13.99 -6.90 5.56
N ASN A 91 14.52 -8.03 5.07
CA ASN A 91 13.75 -9.15 4.51
C ASN A 91 12.82 -8.75 3.36
N GLU A 92 13.21 -7.74 2.56
CA GLU A 92 12.36 -7.22 1.48
C GLU A 92 11.94 -8.30 0.47
N LYS A 93 12.86 -9.21 0.10
CA LYS A 93 12.59 -10.24 -0.90
C LYS A 93 11.51 -11.22 -0.45
N GLU A 94 11.43 -11.48 0.86
CA GLU A 94 10.41 -12.33 1.45
C GLU A 94 9.09 -11.58 1.70
N LEU A 95 9.16 -10.28 2.02
CA LEU A 95 8.00 -9.47 2.39
C LEU A 95 7.27 -8.84 1.19
N VAL A 96 8.02 -8.46 0.15
CA VAL A 96 7.53 -7.63 -0.96
C VAL A 96 7.38 -8.48 -2.21
N THR A 97 6.19 -9.04 -2.41
CA THR A 97 5.88 -9.77 -3.66
C THR A 97 5.76 -8.81 -4.83
N ILE A 98 5.03 -7.71 -4.66
CA ILE A 98 4.81 -6.69 -5.70
C ILE A 98 4.88 -5.31 -5.05
N PRO A 99 5.86 -4.48 -5.40
CA PRO A 99 5.90 -3.09 -4.97
C PRO A 99 4.80 -2.30 -5.69
N TYR A 100 4.24 -1.30 -5.02
CA TYR A 100 3.14 -0.48 -5.52
C TYR A 100 3.37 0.99 -5.22
N GLN A 101 2.74 1.83 -6.03
CA GLN A 101 2.63 3.25 -5.77
C GLN A 101 1.20 3.75 -5.95
N PHE A 102 0.86 4.85 -5.29
CA PHE A 102 -0.32 5.65 -5.59
C PHE A 102 -0.01 7.15 -5.56
N SER A 103 -0.70 7.93 -6.40
CA SER A 103 -0.59 9.39 -6.39
C SER A 103 -1.41 10.01 -5.27
N LEU A 104 -0.91 11.10 -4.68
CA LEU A 104 -1.67 11.91 -3.71
C LEU A 104 -2.81 12.69 -4.36
N SER A 105 -2.55 13.24 -5.53
CA SER A 105 -3.52 13.97 -6.36
C SER A 105 -3.28 13.68 -7.84
N THR A 106 -3.94 14.42 -8.73
CA THR A 106 -3.66 14.40 -10.17
C THR A 106 -2.25 14.96 -10.48
N ASN A 107 -1.22 14.18 -10.16
CA ASN A 107 0.22 14.42 -10.40
C ASN A 107 0.88 15.63 -9.72
N GLU A 108 0.17 16.47 -8.97
CA GLU A 108 0.77 17.68 -8.40
C GLU A 108 1.53 17.43 -7.09
N HIS A 109 1.04 16.55 -6.23
CA HIS A 109 1.57 16.37 -4.88
C HIS A 109 2.47 15.14 -4.71
N GLY A 110 2.93 14.52 -5.79
CA GLY A 110 3.83 13.38 -5.70
C GLY A 110 3.11 12.04 -5.48
N ARG A 111 3.89 11.06 -4.99
CA ARG A 111 3.48 9.66 -4.86
C ARG A 111 3.85 9.08 -3.50
N VAL A 112 3.13 8.04 -3.12
CA VAL A 112 3.46 7.19 -1.99
C VAL A 112 3.88 5.83 -2.54
N HIS A 113 5.03 5.34 -2.08
CA HIS A 113 5.58 4.04 -2.50
C HIS A 113 5.56 3.06 -1.34
N GLY A 114 5.20 1.82 -1.63
CA GLY A 114 5.04 0.80 -0.62
C GLY A 114 4.65 -0.55 -1.20
N PHE A 115 4.02 -1.39 -0.39
CA PHE A 115 3.60 -2.72 -0.79
C PHE A 115 2.45 -3.23 0.07
N PHE A 116 1.74 -4.23 -0.44
CA PHE A 116 0.62 -4.85 0.29
C PHE A 116 1.06 -6.13 0.99
N ILE A 117 0.62 -6.31 2.23
CA ILE A 117 0.49 -7.63 2.87
C ILE A 117 -0.98 -7.74 3.27
N GLU A 118 -1.69 -8.71 2.68
CA GLU A 118 -3.15 -8.85 2.87
C GLU A 118 -3.87 -7.52 2.59
N ASP A 119 -4.60 -7.00 3.58
CA ASP A 119 -5.39 -5.77 3.54
C ASP A 119 -4.65 -4.55 4.15
N LEU A 120 -3.33 -4.64 4.32
CA LEU A 120 -2.47 -3.54 4.77
C LEU A 120 -1.55 -3.06 3.66
N PHE A 121 -1.53 -1.75 3.42
CA PHE A 121 -0.49 -1.09 2.64
C PHE A 121 0.61 -0.57 3.57
N TYR A 122 1.82 -1.11 3.42
CA TYR A 122 3.01 -0.66 4.14
C TYR A 122 3.65 0.49 3.38
N ILE A 123 3.58 1.68 3.96
CA ILE A 123 4.20 2.89 3.39
C ILE A 123 5.70 2.85 3.68
N VAL A 124 6.51 3.03 2.63
CA VAL A 124 7.97 3.07 2.73
C VAL A 124 8.50 4.47 2.42
N TRP A 125 8.09 5.03 1.28
CA TRP A 125 8.54 6.35 0.83
C TRP A 125 7.39 7.30 0.57
N LEU A 126 7.64 8.57 0.88
CA LEU A 126 6.82 9.70 0.49
C LEU A 126 7.63 10.49 -0.55
N ASP A 127 7.21 10.47 -1.80
CA ASP A 127 7.96 11.00 -2.94
C ASP A 127 7.25 12.24 -3.53
N PRO A 128 7.35 13.41 -2.86
CA PRO A 128 6.67 14.63 -3.30
C PRO A 128 7.18 15.14 -4.64
N ASN A 129 8.42 14.82 -5.01
CA ASN A 129 9.09 15.37 -6.19
C ASN A 129 9.13 14.39 -7.37
N HIS A 130 8.44 13.25 -7.28
CA HIS A 130 8.42 12.18 -8.30
C HIS A 130 9.81 11.63 -8.64
N ASN A 131 10.72 11.57 -7.68
CA ASN A 131 12.11 11.20 -7.86
C ASN A 131 12.32 9.72 -8.22
N LEU A 132 11.30 8.86 -8.05
CA LEU A 132 11.44 7.44 -8.36
C LEU A 132 11.56 7.15 -9.86
N TYR A 133 10.82 7.87 -10.70
CA TYR A 133 10.85 7.71 -12.16
C TYR A 133 11.40 9.00 -12.78
N GLN A 134 12.43 8.88 -13.62
CA GLN A 134 13.04 9.98 -14.37
C GLN A 134 12.90 9.73 -15.87
#